data_AF-A0A644T7X5-F1
#
_entry.id   AF-A0A644T7X5-F1
#
_cell.length_a   1.000
_cell.length_b   1.000
_cell.length_c   1.000
_cell.angle_alpha   90.00
_cell.angle_beta   90.00
_cell.angle_gamma   90.00
#
_symmetry.space_group_name_H-M   'P 1'
#
loop_
_entity.id
_entity.type
_entity.pdbx_description
1 polymer ?
#
loop_
_entity_poly.entity_id
_entity_poly.type
_entity_poly.pdbx_seq_one_letter_code
_entity_poly.pdbx_strand_id
1 'polypeptide(L)'
;MFDSNSNHFKNKESFNFLDRFTSDKLFNKIINLIVFSYLGLVENEIIYKKSDIKYPKRENFFTRKLVDEMEKHQENQGLGHLVFNCEVQEANNDFSLVGLLDIKIQIIERERISDIYYSIECKRLDTGSNDSKYISEGVFDFISGKYSSNNNTAGMISFIERGNILNIIEKINERLLNNEKINTLKDLNKISLEIDLKDDFEHIYYSKHKRTNDLSDINIYHIMLDYTQIYVNN
;
A
#
# COMPACT_ATOMS: atom_id res chain seq x y z
N MET A 1 -27.91 11.50 -56.17
CA MET A 1 -28.07 12.22 -54.90
C MET A 1 -27.65 11.27 -53.81
N PHE A 2 -26.46 11.46 -53.26
CA PHE A 2 -25.98 10.76 -52.08
C PHE A 2 -26.44 11.58 -50.88
N ASP A 3 -27.52 11.16 -50.22
CA ASP A 3 -27.92 11.76 -48.94
C ASP A 3 -27.26 10.98 -47.80
N SER A 4 -26.33 11.69 -47.18
CA SER A 4 -25.84 11.52 -45.84
C SER A 4 -26.97 11.42 -44.82
N ASN A 5 -26.92 10.41 -43.96
CA ASN A 5 -27.47 10.52 -42.61
C ASN A 5 -26.51 9.88 -41.60
N SER A 6 -25.50 10.68 -41.27
CA SER A 6 -24.74 10.62 -40.04
C SER A 6 -25.62 10.97 -38.83
N ASN A 7 -25.28 10.33 -37.70
CA ASN A 7 -25.53 10.77 -36.33
C ASN A 7 -26.96 10.67 -35.78
N HIS A 8 -27.19 9.58 -35.04
CA HIS A 8 -27.69 9.70 -33.66
C HIS A 8 -27.42 8.43 -32.84
N PHE A 9 -26.14 8.10 -32.62
CA PHE A 9 -25.74 7.40 -31.40
C PHE A 9 -25.85 8.42 -30.25
N LYS A 10 -27.07 8.57 -29.72
CA LYS A 10 -27.33 9.36 -28.52
C LYS A 10 -26.60 8.71 -27.34
N ASN A 11 -25.67 9.46 -26.76
CA ASN A 11 -25.21 9.43 -25.38
C ASN A 11 -25.52 8.15 -24.61
N LYS A 12 -24.58 7.19 -24.65
CA LYS A 12 -24.32 6.38 -23.46
C LYS A 12 -23.56 7.28 -22.50
N GLU A 13 -24.24 7.80 -21.49
CA GLU A 13 -23.58 8.44 -20.35
C GLU A 13 -22.48 7.50 -19.84
N SER A 14 -21.25 7.99 -19.91
CA SER A 14 -20.05 7.28 -19.52
C SER A 14 -19.96 7.24 -18.00
N PHE A 15 -20.61 6.27 -17.35
CA PHE A 15 -20.41 5.99 -15.93
C PHE A 15 -18.95 5.55 -15.69
N ASN A 16 -18.11 6.36 -15.04
CA ASN A 16 -16.78 5.92 -14.62
C ASN A 16 -16.89 5.21 -13.27
N PHE A 17 -16.10 4.17 -13.05
CA PHE A 17 -16.10 3.45 -11.78
C PHE A 17 -15.47 4.29 -10.66
N LEU A 18 -14.44 5.08 -10.99
CA LEU A 18 -13.93 6.18 -10.15
C LEU A 18 -15.00 7.22 -9.74
N ASP A 19 -16.12 7.36 -10.47
CA ASP A 19 -17.21 8.24 -10.01
C ASP A 19 -17.96 7.65 -8.80
N ARG A 20 -17.83 6.34 -8.52
CA ARG A 20 -18.50 5.66 -7.40
C ARG A 20 -17.71 5.72 -6.09
N PHE A 21 -16.38 5.89 -6.15
CA PHE A 21 -15.52 5.99 -4.99
C PHE A 21 -14.49 7.09 -5.19
N THR A 22 -14.35 8.00 -4.22
CA THR A 22 -13.15 8.85 -4.17
C THR A 22 -11.91 7.96 -4.04
N SER A 23 -10.75 8.41 -4.54
CA SER A 23 -9.48 7.68 -4.41
C SER A 23 -9.25 7.19 -2.97
N ASP A 24 -9.56 8.02 -1.98
CA ASP A 24 -9.44 7.68 -0.56
C ASP A 24 -10.38 6.53 -0.13
N LYS A 25 -11.62 6.49 -0.64
CA LYS A 25 -12.57 5.41 -0.31
C LYS A 25 -12.12 4.07 -0.88
N LEU A 26 -11.61 4.07 -2.12
CA LEU A 26 -11.07 2.84 -2.70
C LEU A 26 -9.83 2.38 -1.94
N PHE A 27 -8.95 3.30 -1.56
CA PHE A 27 -7.78 2.95 -0.77
C PHE A 27 -8.14 2.40 0.61
N ASN A 28 -9.16 2.94 1.28
CA ASN A 28 -9.66 2.36 2.53
C ASN A 28 -10.15 0.91 2.36
N LYS A 29 -10.81 0.60 1.23
CA LYS A 29 -11.19 -0.79 0.93
C LYS A 29 -9.96 -1.69 0.69
N ILE A 30 -8.91 -1.17 0.06
CA ILE A 30 -7.64 -1.88 -0.10
C ILE A 30 -7.01 -2.17 1.27
N ILE A 31 -7.03 -1.21 2.20
CA ILE A 31 -6.56 -1.42 3.57
C ILE A 31 -7.39 -2.50 4.27
N ASN A 32 -8.72 -2.46 4.13
CA ASN A 32 -9.59 -3.50 4.68
C ASN A 32 -9.25 -4.88 4.12
N LEU A 33 -8.97 -5.00 2.81
CA LEU A 33 -8.53 -6.25 2.20
C LEU A 33 -7.19 -6.73 2.75
N ILE A 34 -6.23 -5.82 2.97
CA ILE A 34 -4.93 -6.13 3.58
C ILE A 34 -5.13 -6.70 4.99
N VAL A 35 -5.92 -6.01 5.81
CA VAL A 35 -6.19 -6.44 7.20
C VAL A 35 -6.95 -7.77 7.22
N PHE A 36 -8.00 -7.91 6.40
CA PHE A 36 -8.77 -9.15 6.27
C PHE A 36 -7.84 -10.33 5.91
N SER A 37 -6.96 -10.13 4.94
CA SER A 37 -6.03 -11.17 4.48
C SER A 37 -5.01 -11.53 5.54
N TYR A 38 -4.50 -10.55 6.28
CA TYR A 38 -3.63 -10.77 7.42
C TYR A 38 -4.32 -11.54 8.55
N LEU A 39 -5.53 -11.14 8.94
CA LEU A 39 -6.29 -11.86 9.98
C LEU A 39 -6.56 -13.31 9.57
N GLY A 40 -6.85 -13.56 8.29
CA GLY A 40 -6.94 -14.92 7.76
C GLY A 40 -5.65 -15.74 7.95
N LEU A 41 -4.45 -15.14 7.83
CA LEU A 41 -3.20 -15.83 8.15
C LEU A 41 -3.08 -16.17 9.63
N VAL A 42 -3.51 -15.26 10.51
CA VAL A 42 -3.49 -15.45 11.97
C VAL A 42 -4.50 -16.51 12.42
N GLU A 43 -5.74 -16.43 11.97
CA GLU A 43 -6.82 -17.37 12.31
C GLU A 43 -6.53 -18.79 11.84
N ASN A 44 -5.86 -18.94 10.69
CA ASN A 44 -5.43 -20.25 10.18
C ASN A 44 -4.10 -20.73 10.80
N GLU A 45 -3.59 -20.05 11.82
CA GLU A 45 -2.36 -20.39 12.56
C GLU A 45 -1.17 -20.64 11.61
N ILE A 46 -1.03 -19.80 10.58
CA ILE A 46 0.04 -19.92 9.61
C ILE A 46 1.39 -19.63 10.29
N ILE A 47 2.32 -20.57 10.18
CA ILE A 47 3.68 -20.43 10.70
C ILE A 47 4.70 -20.63 9.59
N TYR A 48 5.44 -19.57 9.28
CA TYR A 48 6.59 -19.59 8.38
C TYR A 48 7.89 -19.82 9.15
N LYS A 49 8.71 -20.73 8.62
CA LYS A 49 10.06 -21.00 9.09
C LYS A 49 11.07 -20.38 8.15
N LYS A 50 12.30 -20.19 8.64
CA LYS A 50 13.41 -19.71 7.82
C LYS A 50 13.65 -20.55 6.56
N SER A 51 13.43 -21.87 6.64
CA SER A 51 13.54 -22.81 5.52
C SER A 51 12.53 -22.56 4.39
N ASP A 52 11.41 -21.89 4.69
CA ASP A 52 10.33 -21.65 3.74
C ASP A 52 10.61 -20.43 2.86
N ILE A 53 11.53 -19.57 3.31
CA ILE A 53 11.90 -18.34 2.63
C ILE A 53 12.86 -18.67 1.50
N LYS A 54 12.28 -18.82 0.30
CA LYS A 54 13.03 -19.02 -0.96
C LYS A 54 13.38 -17.72 -1.69
N TYR A 55 13.03 -16.57 -1.09
CA TYR A 55 13.27 -15.25 -1.67
C TYR A 55 14.61 -14.68 -1.22
N PRO A 56 15.28 -13.85 -2.05
CA PRO A 56 16.50 -13.15 -1.65
C PRO A 56 16.30 -12.29 -0.39
N LYS A 57 15.10 -11.71 -0.25
CA LYS A 57 14.67 -10.95 0.91
C LYS A 57 13.43 -11.60 1.52
N ARG A 58 13.47 -11.80 2.84
CA ARG A 58 12.32 -12.26 3.63
C ARG A 58 11.10 -11.32 3.53
N GLU A 59 11.35 -10.03 3.37
CA GLU A 59 10.30 -9.01 3.15
C GLU A 59 9.47 -9.36 1.93
N ASN A 60 10.10 -9.63 0.79
CA ASN A 60 9.42 -10.02 -0.45
C ASN A 60 8.60 -11.32 -0.28
N PHE A 61 9.10 -12.27 0.52
CA PHE A 61 8.34 -13.47 0.84
C PHE A 61 7.05 -13.15 1.61
N PHE A 62 7.11 -12.33 2.66
CA PHE A 62 5.91 -11.90 3.40
C PHE A 62 4.96 -11.08 2.53
N THR A 63 5.50 -10.15 1.74
CA THR A 63 4.73 -9.37 0.76
C THR A 63 3.97 -10.28 -0.19
N ARG A 64 4.65 -11.26 -0.81
CA ARG A 64 3.98 -12.17 -1.75
C ARG A 64 2.93 -13.03 -1.05
N LYS A 65 3.21 -13.53 0.15
CA LYS A 65 2.24 -14.34 0.90
C LYS A 65 0.99 -13.57 1.29
N LEU A 66 1.15 -12.31 1.71
CA LEU A 66 0.01 -11.45 1.98
C LEU A 66 -0.78 -11.17 0.70
N VAL A 67 -0.11 -10.87 -0.42
CA VAL A 67 -0.77 -10.64 -1.72
C VAL A 67 -1.49 -11.90 -2.21
N ASP A 68 -0.91 -13.09 -2.06
CA ASP A 68 -1.58 -14.36 -2.40
C ASP A 68 -2.91 -14.51 -1.63
N GLU A 69 -2.97 -14.12 -0.35
CA GLU A 69 -4.23 -14.12 0.41
C GLU A 69 -5.19 -13.01 -0.06
N MET A 70 -4.69 -11.81 -0.35
CA MET A 70 -5.49 -10.71 -0.90
C MET A 70 -6.16 -11.11 -2.23
N GLU A 71 -5.43 -11.78 -3.13
CA GLU A 71 -5.94 -12.27 -4.41
C GLU A 71 -7.08 -13.30 -4.25
N LYS A 72 -7.06 -14.12 -3.19
CA LYS A 72 -8.16 -15.07 -2.90
C LYS A 72 -9.43 -14.39 -2.43
N HIS A 73 -9.32 -13.23 -1.79
CA HIS A 73 -10.44 -12.56 -1.13
C HIS A 73 -10.95 -11.32 -1.88
N GLN A 74 -10.17 -10.75 -2.80
CA GLN A 74 -10.50 -9.49 -3.47
C GLN A 74 -11.88 -9.51 -4.16
N GLU A 75 -12.26 -10.60 -4.82
CA GLU A 75 -13.54 -10.68 -5.55
C GLU A 75 -14.72 -10.63 -4.59
N ASN A 76 -14.65 -11.41 -3.50
CA ASN A 76 -15.68 -11.45 -2.46
C ASN A 76 -15.81 -10.10 -1.72
N GLN A 77 -14.74 -9.29 -1.73
CA GLN A 77 -14.71 -7.93 -1.16
C GLN A 77 -15.12 -6.84 -2.17
N GLY A 78 -15.57 -7.22 -3.38
CA GLY A 78 -15.97 -6.29 -4.43
C GLY A 78 -14.79 -5.55 -5.10
N LEU A 79 -13.59 -6.10 -4.98
CA LEU A 79 -12.31 -5.56 -5.46
C LEU A 79 -11.70 -6.39 -6.60
N GLY A 80 -12.47 -7.26 -7.26
CA GLY A 80 -11.99 -8.10 -8.36
C GLY A 80 -11.48 -7.37 -9.61
N HIS A 81 -11.60 -6.04 -9.65
CA HIS A 81 -11.05 -5.17 -10.70
C HIS A 81 -9.64 -4.67 -10.37
N LEU A 82 -9.09 -5.02 -9.21
CA LEU A 82 -7.73 -4.69 -8.83
C LEU A 82 -6.76 -5.77 -9.35
N VAL A 83 -5.55 -5.33 -9.70
CA VAL A 83 -4.43 -6.19 -10.07
C VAL A 83 -3.26 -5.85 -9.17
N PHE A 84 -2.77 -6.83 -8.42
CA PHE A 84 -1.61 -6.71 -7.56
C PHE A 84 -0.36 -7.19 -8.30
N ASN A 85 0.64 -6.32 -8.40
CA ASN A 85 1.93 -6.68 -8.96
C ASN A 85 3.01 -6.45 -7.91
N CYS A 86 3.76 -7.50 -7.57
CA CYS A 86 4.86 -7.42 -6.62
C CYS A 86 6.18 -7.13 -7.32
N GLU A 87 7.07 -6.39 -6.66
CA GLU A 87 8.44 -6.10 -7.13
C GLU A 87 8.48 -5.48 -8.55
N VAL A 88 7.60 -4.51 -8.82
CA VAL A 88 7.52 -3.87 -10.14
C VAL A 88 8.67 -2.90 -10.32
N GLN A 89 9.43 -3.06 -11.41
CA GLN A 89 10.46 -2.11 -11.80
C GLN A 89 9.84 -0.79 -12.25
N GLU A 90 10.05 0.26 -11.47
CA GLU A 90 9.67 1.62 -11.83
C GLU A 90 10.82 2.30 -12.59
N ALA A 91 10.47 3.20 -13.50
CA ALA A 91 11.40 3.98 -14.30
C ALA A 91 10.99 5.46 -14.27
N ASN A 92 11.98 6.34 -14.31
CA ASN A 92 11.78 7.78 -14.47
C ASN A 92 11.34 8.11 -15.90
N ASN A 93 10.92 9.35 -16.13
CA ASN A 93 10.55 9.85 -17.46
C ASN A 93 11.71 9.78 -18.49
N ASP A 94 12.95 9.73 -18.03
CA ASP A 94 14.15 9.54 -18.85
C ASP A 94 14.53 8.05 -19.05
N PHE A 95 13.64 7.13 -18.66
CA PHE A 95 13.81 5.68 -18.69
C PHE A 95 14.92 5.14 -17.78
N SER A 96 15.49 5.96 -16.90
CA SER A 96 16.40 5.46 -15.86
C SER A 96 15.64 4.62 -14.83
N LEU A 97 16.24 3.49 -14.43
CA LEU A 97 15.65 2.60 -13.44
C LEU A 97 15.67 3.24 -12.06
N VAL A 98 14.51 3.23 -11.40
CA VAL A 98 14.30 3.88 -10.10
C VAL A 98 14.48 2.90 -8.95
N GLY A 99 13.86 1.73 -9.08
CA GLY A 99 13.80 0.70 -8.04
C GLY A 99 12.65 -0.25 -8.28
N LEU A 100 12.57 -1.26 -7.42
CA LEU A 100 11.45 -2.20 -7.39
C LEU A 100 10.47 -1.72 -6.32
N LEU A 101 9.25 -1.40 -6.73
CA LEU A 101 8.14 -1.10 -5.82
C LEU A 101 7.58 -2.41 -5.28
N ASP A 102 7.43 -2.51 -3.96
CA ASP A 102 7.03 -3.77 -3.31
C ASP A 102 5.65 -4.26 -3.77
N ILE A 103 4.64 -3.38 -3.82
CA ILE A 103 3.32 -3.69 -4.39
C ILE A 103 2.80 -2.50 -5.21
N LYS A 104 2.48 -2.76 -6.47
CA LYS A 104 1.74 -1.87 -7.36
C LYS A 104 0.31 -2.39 -7.54
N ILE A 105 -0.67 -1.58 -7.19
CA ILE A 105 -2.09 -1.92 -7.29
C ILE A 105 -2.71 -1.15 -8.45
N GLN A 106 -2.94 -1.85 -9.55
CA GLN A 106 -3.53 -1.28 -10.76
C GLN A 106 -5.04 -1.53 -10.78
N ILE A 107 -5.78 -0.58 -11.35
CA ILE A 107 -7.24 -0.62 -11.45
C ILE A 107 -7.59 -0.95 -12.90
N ILE A 108 -8.38 -1.99 -13.13
CA ILE A 108 -8.96 -2.28 -14.45
C ILE A 108 -10.26 -1.49 -14.58
N GLU A 109 -10.30 -0.57 -15.55
CA GLU A 109 -11.47 0.19 -15.93
C GLU A 109 -11.79 -0.01 -17.42
N ARG A 110 -13.01 -0.47 -17.72
CA ARG A 110 -13.50 -0.65 -19.11
C ARG A 110 -12.50 -1.41 -19.99
N GLU A 111 -12.00 -2.54 -19.48
CA GLU A 111 -11.04 -3.41 -20.17
C GLU A 111 -9.65 -2.78 -20.40
N ARG A 112 -9.33 -1.67 -19.73
CA ARG A 112 -8.03 -1.02 -19.76
C ARG A 112 -7.48 -0.88 -18.35
N ILE A 113 -6.16 -0.88 -18.23
CA ILE A 113 -5.50 -0.55 -16.98
C ILE A 113 -5.46 0.96 -16.83
N SER A 114 -5.91 1.49 -15.69
CA SER A 114 -5.82 2.90 -15.34
C SER A 114 -4.36 3.33 -15.21
N ASP A 115 -4.07 4.55 -15.65
CA ASP A 115 -2.77 5.20 -15.43
C ASP A 115 -2.56 5.57 -13.95
N ILE A 116 -3.65 5.65 -13.18
CA ILE A 116 -3.61 5.85 -11.73
C ILE A 116 -3.51 4.48 -11.05
N TYR A 117 -2.52 4.35 -10.18
CA TYR A 117 -2.32 3.16 -9.35
C TYR A 117 -2.07 3.57 -7.90
N TYR A 118 -2.19 2.61 -6.99
CA TYR A 118 -1.70 2.77 -5.63
C TYR A 118 -0.35 2.08 -5.47
N SER A 119 0.53 2.73 -4.73
CA SER A 119 1.82 2.19 -4.36
C SER A 119 1.79 1.80 -2.89
N ILE A 120 2.28 0.59 -2.59
CA ILE A 120 2.52 0.16 -1.22
C ILE A 120 3.97 -0.31 -1.11
N GLU A 121 4.69 0.28 -0.16
CA GLU A 121 6.02 -0.16 0.27
C GLU A 121 5.88 -1.05 1.50
N CYS A 122 6.74 -2.05 1.61
CA CYS A 122 6.76 -3.01 2.69
C CYS A 122 8.08 -2.92 3.44
N LYS A 123 8.05 -3.02 4.76
CA LYS A 123 9.26 -3.04 5.59
C LYS A 123 9.13 -4.05 6.71
N ARG A 124 10.17 -4.84 6.94
CA ARG A 124 10.29 -5.62 8.18
C ARG A 124 10.76 -4.73 9.31
N LEU A 125 10.07 -4.75 10.44
CA LEU A 125 10.49 -4.04 11.65
C LEU A 125 10.84 -5.05 12.75
N ASP A 126 12.05 -4.87 13.27
CA ASP A 126 12.52 -5.46 14.52
C ASP A 126 12.98 -4.30 15.43
N THR A 127 13.28 -4.57 16.69
CA THR A 127 13.69 -3.54 17.67
C THR A 127 15.05 -2.87 17.37
N GLY A 128 15.59 -3.00 16.15
CA GLY A 128 16.89 -2.49 15.71
C GLY A 128 16.83 -1.48 14.56
N SER A 129 17.80 -1.57 13.63
CA SER A 129 18.10 -0.57 12.59
C SER A 129 17.04 -0.39 11.49
N ASN A 130 16.02 -1.25 11.47
CA ASN A 130 15.05 -1.24 10.37
C ASN A 130 14.10 -0.04 10.44
N ASP A 131 13.96 0.60 11.60
CA ASP A 131 13.24 1.86 11.76
C ASP A 131 13.83 2.99 10.90
N SER A 132 15.15 3.02 10.73
CA SER A 132 15.83 4.04 9.95
C SER A 132 15.56 3.85 8.46
N LYS A 133 15.56 2.59 7.98
CA LYS A 133 15.19 2.24 6.61
C LYS A 133 13.71 2.49 6.31
N TYR A 134 12.85 2.27 7.30
CA TYR A 134 11.42 2.62 7.18
C TYR A 134 11.23 4.08 6.75
N ILE A 135 12.02 4.97 7.35
CA ILE A 135 12.00 6.40 7.04
C ILE A 135 12.75 6.70 5.74
N SER A 136 14.01 6.28 5.64
CA SER A 136 14.91 6.70 4.56
C SER A 136 14.67 6.02 3.22
N GLU A 137 14.16 4.79 3.22
CA GLU A 137 13.92 3.98 2.02
C GLU A 137 12.41 3.70 1.80
N GLY A 138 11.54 3.99 2.77
CA GLY A 138 10.09 3.84 2.62
C GLY A 138 9.38 5.18 2.48
N VAL A 139 9.26 5.91 3.59
CA VAL A 139 8.55 7.21 3.62
C VAL A 139 9.21 8.23 2.69
N PHE A 140 10.54 8.33 2.70
CA PHE A 140 11.25 9.30 1.86
C PHE A 140 11.13 9.01 0.35
N ASP A 141 10.99 7.73 -0.03
CA ASP A 141 10.78 7.34 -1.43
C ASP A 141 9.43 7.85 -1.96
N PHE A 142 8.40 7.92 -1.10
CA PHE A 142 7.14 8.59 -1.44
C PHE A 142 7.24 10.11 -1.47
N ILE A 143 7.97 10.71 -0.52
CA ILE A 143 8.14 12.17 -0.42
C ILE A 143 8.89 12.74 -1.62
N SER A 144 9.95 12.04 -2.04
CA SER A 144 10.77 12.44 -3.20
C SER A 144 10.06 12.26 -4.54
N GLY A 145 8.93 11.55 -4.56
CA GLY A 145 8.21 11.18 -5.77
C GLY A 145 8.85 10.00 -6.52
N LYS A 146 9.81 9.30 -5.90
CA LYS A 146 10.40 8.07 -6.43
C LYS A 146 9.31 7.02 -6.69
N TYR A 147 8.36 6.91 -5.76
CA TYR A 147 7.15 6.10 -5.90
C TYR A 147 5.89 6.95 -5.74
N SER A 148 4.77 6.46 -6.27
CA SER A 148 3.45 7.14 -6.23
C SER A 148 3.46 8.54 -6.87
N SER A 149 4.25 8.81 -7.91
CA SER A 149 4.25 10.12 -8.57
C SER A 149 2.88 10.48 -9.20
N ASN A 150 2.10 9.47 -9.61
CA ASN A 150 0.77 9.61 -10.21
C ASN A 150 -0.38 9.76 -9.21
N ASN A 151 -0.15 9.53 -7.91
CA ASN A 151 -1.19 9.49 -6.88
C ASN A 151 -0.71 10.17 -5.59
N ASN A 152 -1.61 10.81 -4.85
CA ASN A 152 -1.28 11.46 -3.58
C ASN A 152 -1.56 10.57 -2.36
N THR A 153 -1.88 9.30 -2.58
CA THR A 153 -2.17 8.32 -1.52
C THR A 153 -1.31 7.07 -1.70
N ALA A 154 -0.61 6.68 -0.64
CA ALA A 154 0.27 5.52 -0.62
C ALA A 154 0.13 4.72 0.68
N GLY A 155 0.61 3.47 0.65
CA GLY A 155 0.63 2.58 1.80
C GLY A 155 2.03 2.22 2.23
N MET A 156 2.20 2.01 3.53
CA MET A 156 3.37 1.38 4.14
C MET A 156 2.88 0.19 4.97
N ILE A 157 3.22 -1.03 4.57
CA ILE A 157 2.99 -2.23 5.37
C ILE A 157 4.26 -2.53 6.18
N SER A 158 4.10 -2.68 7.49
CA SER A 158 5.18 -3.12 8.37
C SER A 158 4.93 -4.53 8.84
N PHE A 159 5.86 -5.44 8.56
CA PHE A 159 5.86 -6.78 9.16
C PHE A 159 6.64 -6.73 10.48
N ILE A 160 5.93 -6.73 11.61
CA ILE A 160 6.51 -6.61 12.94
C ILE A 160 6.99 -7.98 13.40
N GLU A 161 8.29 -8.22 13.33
CA GLU A 161 8.86 -9.53 13.69
C GLU A 161 9.17 -9.64 15.18
N ARG A 162 9.44 -8.51 15.84
CA ARG A 162 9.76 -8.40 17.27
C ARG A 162 9.47 -7.00 17.80
N GLY A 163 9.17 -6.92 19.09
CA GLY A 163 8.99 -5.65 19.82
C GLY A 163 7.53 -5.28 20.01
N ASN A 164 7.31 -4.16 20.68
CA ASN A 164 5.98 -3.63 20.91
C ASN A 164 5.63 -2.61 19.81
N ILE A 165 4.46 -2.77 19.17
CA ILE A 165 4.03 -1.92 18.05
C ILE A 165 3.92 -0.44 18.45
N LEU A 166 3.42 -0.14 19.66
CA LEU A 166 3.29 1.24 20.13
C LEU A 166 4.66 1.91 20.25
N ASN A 167 5.63 1.23 20.86
CA ASN A 167 7.00 1.74 20.96
C ASN A 167 7.66 1.93 19.58
N ILE A 168 7.35 1.06 18.61
CA ILE A 168 7.85 1.18 17.23
C ILE A 168 7.27 2.43 16.57
N ILE A 169 5.96 2.65 16.72
CA ILE A 169 5.25 3.81 16.19
C ILE A 169 5.76 5.11 16.80
N GLU A 170 5.96 5.15 18.12
CA GLU A 170 6.53 6.32 18.79
C GLU A 170 7.90 6.68 18.20
N LYS A 171 8.79 5.71 18.05
CA LYS A 171 10.11 5.92 17.43
C LYS A 171 10.03 6.37 15.98
N ILE A 172 9.12 5.80 15.18
CA ILE A 172 8.90 6.22 13.79
C ILE A 172 8.43 7.68 13.79
N ASN A 173 7.47 8.04 14.63
CA ASN A 173 6.94 9.40 14.69
C ASN A 173 8.03 10.40 15.13
N GLU A 174 8.81 10.08 16.17
CA GLU A 174 9.96 10.88 16.60
C GLU A 174 10.97 11.08 15.47
N ARG A 175 11.27 10.03 14.71
CA ARG A 175 12.20 10.12 13.57
C ARG A 175 11.63 10.95 12.42
N LEU A 176 10.33 10.88 12.14
CA LEU A 176 9.69 11.72 11.13
C LEU A 176 9.75 13.20 11.51
N LEU A 177 9.49 13.51 12.78
CA LEU A 177 9.47 14.89 13.29
C LEU A 177 10.88 15.51 13.38
N ASN A 178 11.89 14.70 13.68
CA ASN A 178 13.27 15.16 13.84
C ASN A 178 14.10 15.09 12.54
N ASN A 179 13.52 14.69 11.41
CA ASN A 179 14.24 14.57 10.15
C ASN A 179 14.13 15.85 9.32
N GLU A 180 15.24 16.60 9.23
CA GLU A 180 15.33 17.88 8.50
C GLU A 180 14.98 17.78 7.01
N LYS A 181 15.04 16.59 6.41
CA LYS A 181 14.70 16.36 4.98
C LYS A 181 13.23 16.05 4.76
N ILE A 182 12.46 15.84 5.83
CA ILE A 182 11.04 15.45 5.77
C ILE A 182 10.22 16.60 6.35
N ASN A 183 9.28 17.11 5.56
CA ASN A 183 8.31 18.08 6.02
C ASN A 183 6.98 17.38 6.32
N THR A 184 6.83 16.97 7.58
CA THR A 184 5.62 16.35 8.11
C THR A 184 4.56 17.42 8.34
N LEU A 185 3.43 17.31 7.62
CA LEU A 185 2.28 18.21 7.73
C LEU A 185 1.24 17.69 8.72
N LYS A 186 1.18 16.37 8.89
CA LYS A 186 0.41 15.71 9.94
C LYS A 186 1.19 14.50 10.44
N ASP A 187 1.43 14.51 11.74
CA ASP A 187 2.14 13.48 12.49
C ASP A 187 1.47 12.13 12.34
N LEU A 188 2.22 11.08 12.68
CA LEU A 188 1.73 9.72 12.64
C LEU A 188 0.65 9.52 13.74
N ASN A 189 -0.61 9.48 13.32
CA ASN A 189 -1.76 9.35 14.21
C ASN A 189 -2.50 8.05 13.96
N LYS A 190 -2.92 7.37 15.02
CA LYS A 190 -3.80 6.19 14.92
C LYS A 190 -5.10 6.61 14.24
N ILE A 191 -5.58 5.77 13.33
CA ILE A 191 -6.89 5.93 12.70
C ILE A 191 -7.69 4.65 12.87
N SER A 192 -9.00 4.82 12.95
CA SER A 192 -9.95 3.72 12.81
C SER A 192 -10.56 3.83 11.42
N LEU A 193 -10.50 2.74 10.67
CA LEU A 193 -11.28 2.59 9.45
C LEU A 193 -12.57 1.87 9.82
N GLU A 194 -13.64 2.12 9.07
CA GLU A 194 -14.80 1.22 9.08
C GLU A 194 -14.32 -0.09 8.43
N ILE A 195 -13.80 -0.99 9.26
CA ILE A 195 -13.40 -2.30 8.85
C ILE A 195 -14.61 -3.21 9.06
N ASP A 196 -15.11 -3.81 7.98
CA ASP A 196 -16.18 -4.80 8.05
C ASP A 196 -15.62 -6.15 8.52
N LEU A 197 -15.03 -6.13 9.73
CA LEU A 197 -14.42 -7.27 10.40
C LEU A 197 -15.08 -7.43 11.78
N LYS A 198 -15.08 -8.67 12.27
CA LYS A 198 -15.69 -9.04 13.55
C LYS A 198 -14.92 -8.46 14.75
N ASP A 199 -13.67 -8.08 14.54
CA ASP A 199 -12.77 -7.49 15.53
C ASP A 199 -12.15 -6.19 14.98
N ASP A 200 -12.07 -5.17 15.83
CA ASP A 200 -11.44 -3.88 15.51
C ASP A 200 -9.92 -4.06 15.37
N PHE A 201 -9.39 -3.95 14.15
CA PHE A 201 -7.94 -3.94 13.95
C PHE A 201 -7.34 -2.58 14.31
N GLU A 202 -6.46 -2.57 15.30
CA GLU A 202 -6.05 -1.34 16.00
C GLU A 202 -4.73 -0.71 15.51
N HIS A 203 -4.03 -1.33 14.57
CA HIS A 203 -2.66 -0.95 14.23
C HIS A 203 -2.52 -0.27 12.87
N ILE A 204 -3.46 0.64 12.59
CA ILE A 204 -3.47 1.50 11.40
C ILE A 204 -3.21 2.94 11.82
N TYR A 205 -2.25 3.56 11.14
CA TYR A 205 -1.85 4.93 11.38
C TYR A 205 -1.83 5.71 10.08
N TYR A 206 -1.89 7.02 10.20
CA TYR A 206 -1.93 7.95 9.08
C TYR A 206 -0.92 9.06 9.32
N SER A 207 -0.20 9.45 8.28
CA SER A 207 0.60 10.67 8.26
C SER A 207 0.42 11.43 6.93
N LYS A 208 0.74 12.72 6.93
CA LYS A 208 0.72 13.55 5.73
C LYS A 208 2.04 14.30 5.60
N HIS A 209 2.61 14.31 4.39
CA HIS A 209 3.92 14.91 4.13
C HIS A 209 3.87 15.82 2.90
N LYS A 210 4.63 16.90 2.95
CA LYS A 210 4.87 17.73 1.76
C LYS A 210 5.86 17.01 0.84
N ARG A 211 5.49 16.83 -0.43
CA ARG A 211 6.39 16.26 -1.44
C ARG A 211 7.35 17.30 -2.02
N THR A 212 8.44 16.82 -2.59
CA THR A 212 9.35 17.62 -3.43
C THR A 212 8.87 17.67 -4.88
N ASN A 213 9.55 18.42 -5.75
CA ASN A 213 9.35 18.43 -7.20
C ASN A 213 7.94 18.85 -7.66
N ASP A 214 7.35 19.84 -6.98
CA ASP A 214 6.02 20.39 -7.28
C ASP A 214 4.86 19.37 -7.28
N LEU A 215 5.09 18.18 -6.71
CA LEU A 215 4.06 17.19 -6.50
C LEU A 215 3.14 17.62 -5.35
N SER A 216 1.85 17.31 -5.45
CA SER A 216 0.89 17.55 -4.35
C SER A 216 1.31 16.81 -3.09
N ASP A 217 0.97 17.29 -1.89
CA ASP A 217 1.24 16.56 -0.64
C ASP A 217 0.79 15.08 -0.71
N ILE A 218 1.50 14.20 0.00
CA ILE A 218 1.19 12.77 0.04
C ILE A 218 0.62 12.35 1.39
N ASN A 219 -0.45 11.56 1.31
CA ASN A 219 -1.08 10.87 2.42
C ASN A 219 -0.51 9.45 2.48
N ILE A 220 0.03 9.05 3.63
CA ILE A 220 0.61 7.72 3.82
C ILE A 220 -0.16 7.01 4.93
N TYR A 221 -0.70 5.84 4.59
CA TYR A 221 -1.32 4.93 5.55
C TYR A 221 -0.30 3.89 5.97
N HIS A 222 -0.12 3.72 7.28
CA HIS A 222 0.87 2.84 7.88
C HIS A 222 0.14 1.70 8.57
N ILE A 223 0.33 0.49 8.07
CA ILE A 223 -0.39 -0.73 8.52
C ILE A 223 0.63 -1.62 9.20
N MET A 224 0.54 -1.77 10.52
CA MET A 224 1.50 -2.57 11.29
C MET A 224 0.92 -3.95 11.56
N LEU A 225 1.45 -4.97 10.87
CA LEU A 225 1.00 -6.34 10.97
C LEU A 225 1.90 -7.12 11.94
N ASP A 226 1.32 -7.73 12.97
CA ASP A 226 2.07 -8.49 13.97
C ASP A 226 2.48 -9.87 13.43
N TYR A 227 3.74 -9.98 13.01
CA TYR A 227 4.31 -11.21 12.47
C TYR A 227 5.07 -12.02 13.53
N THR A 228 5.01 -11.63 14.81
CA THR A 228 5.70 -12.34 15.90
C THR A 228 5.20 -13.78 16.08
N GLN A 229 3.95 -14.05 15.73
CA GLN A 229 3.35 -15.38 15.78
C GLN A 229 3.34 -16.10 14.41
N ILE A 230 3.41 -15.34 13.32
CA ILE A 230 3.41 -15.88 11.96
C ILE A 230 4.81 -16.36 11.53
N TYR A 231 5.88 -15.76 12.04
CA TYR A 231 7.25 -16.15 11.68
C TYR A 231 8.07 -16.57 12.89
N VAL A 232 8.65 -17.78 12.81
CA VAL A 232 9.50 -18.32 13.85
C VAL A 232 10.94 -18.45 13.34
N ASN A 233 11.84 -17.71 13.99
CA ASN A 233 13.28 -17.74 13.72
C ASN A 233 13.97 -18.82 14.56
N ASN A 234 13.66 -20.09 14.29
CA ASN A 234 14.39 -21.24 14.85
C ASN A 234 15.73 -21.44 14.13
#